data_AF-A0A930J282-F1
#
_entry.id   AF-A0A930J282-F1
#
_cell.length_a   1.000
_cell.length_b   1.000
_cell.length_c   1.000
_cell.angle_alpha   90.00
_cell.angle_beta   90.00
_cell.angle_gamma   90.00
#
_symmetry.space_group_name_H-M   'P 1'
#
loop_
_entity.id
_entity.type
_entity.pdbx_description
1 polymer ?
#
loop_
_entity_poly.entity_id
_entity_poly.type
_entity_poly.pdbx_seq_one_letter_code
_entity_poly.pdbx_strand_id
1 'polypeptide(L)' 'ETNPKGAQLVFTTHDTHLLDKEYLRRDQVWFTEKDATEASDLYSLLEFKERNDRNFEKNYIQGRYGAIPFIR' A
#
# COMPACT_ATOMS: atom_id res chain seq x y z
N GLU A 1 24.51 1.73 -3.17
CA GLU A 1 23.66 1.31 -2.04
C GLU A 1 24.34 0.20 -1.27
N THR A 2 24.37 0.23 0.07
CA THR A 2 25.02 -0.81 0.86
C THR A 2 24.04 -1.39 1.89
N ASN A 3 23.21 -2.32 1.43
CA ASN A 3 22.57 -3.34 2.27
C ASN A 3 23.43 -4.63 2.22
N PRO A 4 24.65 -4.65 2.80
CA PRO A 4 25.63 -5.74 2.60
C PRO A 4 25.19 -7.09 3.16
N LYS A 5 24.14 -7.09 4.00
CA LYS A 5 23.60 -8.29 4.66
C LYS A 5 22.19 -8.65 4.18
N GLY A 6 21.63 -7.93 3.21
CA GLY A 6 20.29 -8.21 2.69
C GLY A 6 19.18 -8.09 3.73
N ALA A 7 19.30 -7.15 4.67
CA ALA A 7 18.26 -6.93 5.68
C ALA A 7 16.94 -6.50 5.03
N GLN A 8 15.82 -6.93 5.61
CA GLN A 8 14.47 -6.54 5.21
C GLN A 8 13.94 -5.49 6.19
N LEU A 9 13.39 -4.40 5.66
CA LEU A 9 12.67 -3.39 6.44
C LEU A 9 11.16 -3.59 6.25
N VAL A 10 10.44 -3.71 7.37
CA VAL A 10 8.98 -3.72 7.40
C VAL A 10 8.55 -2.53 8.24
N PHE A 11 7.68 -1.69 7.68
CA PHE A 11 7.21 -0.47 8.32
C PHE A 11 5.78 -0.17 7.89
N THR A 12 5.09 0.66 8.68
CA THR A 12 3.77 1.19 8.39
C THR A 12 3.87 2.71 8.23
N THR A 13 3.10 3.29 7.32
CA THR A 13 3.10 4.73 7.05
C THR A 13 1.72 5.19 6.61
N HIS A 14 1.42 6.47 6.83
CA HIS A 14 0.28 7.16 6.22
C HIS A 14 0.69 8.02 5.01
N ASP A 15 1.99 8.07 4.68
CA ASP A 15 2.50 8.81 3.53
C ASP A 15 2.17 8.07 2.22
N THR A 16 1.29 8.67 1.42
CA THR A 16 0.83 8.11 0.15
C THR A 16 1.85 8.23 -0.97
N HIS A 17 2.84 9.12 -0.86
CA HIS A 17 3.85 9.32 -1.90
C HIS A 17 4.78 8.11 -2.07
N LEU A 18 4.82 7.22 -1.06
CA LEU A 18 5.53 5.94 -1.14
C LEU A 18 4.80 4.90 -2.02
N LEU A 19 3.54 5.14 -2.40
CA LEU A 19 2.80 4.34 -3.38
C LEU A 19 3.22 4.67 -4.83
N ASP A 20 4.52 4.66 -5.06
CA ASP A 20 5.14 4.80 -6.37
C ASP A 20 6.02 3.59 -6.66
N LYS A 21 5.96 3.10 -7.90
CA LYS A 21 6.76 1.98 -8.42
C LYS A 21 8.26 2.28 -8.45
N GLU A 22 8.66 3.56 -8.41
CA GLU A 22 10.06 3.96 -8.29
C GLU A 22 10.62 3.66 -6.89
N TYR A 23 9.77 3.65 -5.86
CA TYR A 23 10.16 3.38 -4.47
C TYR A 23 9.84 1.96 -4.01
N LEU A 24 8.61 1.49 -4.28
CA LEU A 24 8.09 0.21 -3.80
C LEU A 24 7.43 -0.58 -4.91
N ARG A 25 7.75 -1.86 -5.03
CA ARG A 25 7.05 -2.75 -5.96
C ARG A 25 5.66 -3.11 -5.41
N ARG A 26 4.77 -3.51 -6.31
CA ARG A 26 3.39 -3.87 -5.99
C ARG A 26 3.26 -5.01 -4.95
N ASP A 27 4.15 -5.99 -5.01
CA ASP A 27 4.21 -7.11 -4.07
C ASP A 27 4.72 -6.72 -2.66
N GLN A 28 5.26 -5.51 -2.51
CA GLN A 28 5.78 -4.98 -1.26
C GLN A 28 4.79 -4.06 -0.54
N VAL A 29 3.65 -3.76 -1.16
CA VAL A 29 2.62 -2.87 -0.63
C VAL A 29 1.44 -3.68 -0.10
N TRP A 30 1.07 -3.38 1.15
CA TRP A 30 -0.06 -3.98 1.86
C TRP A 30 -0.92 -2.87 2.44
N PHE A 31 -2.23 -3.05 2.36
CA PHE A 31 -3.22 -2.14 2.93
C PHE A 31 -3.84 -2.77 4.16
N THR A 32 -4.20 -1.93 5.13
CA THR A 32 -4.93 -2.34 6.32
C THR A 32 -6.18 -1.49 6.45
N GLU A 33 -7.33 -2.13 6.56
CA GLU A 33 -8.63 -1.48 6.74
C GLU A 33 -9.34 -2.07 7.96
N LYS A 34 -10.05 -1.23 8.71
CA LYS A 34 -10.89 -1.66 9.83
C LYS A 34 -12.33 -1.79 9.34
N ASP A 35 -12.94 -2.95 9.54
CA ASP A 35 -14.32 -3.21 9.15
C ASP A 35 -15.32 -2.62 10.17
N ALA A 36 -16.61 -2.78 9.89
CA ALA A 36 -17.68 -2.31 10.78
C ALA A 36 -17.78 -3.09 12.11
N THR A 37 -17.15 -4.27 12.20
CA THR A 37 -17.12 -5.13 13.40
C THR A 37 -15.87 -4.91 14.26
N GLU A 38 -15.05 -3.93 13.88
CA GLU A 38 -13.77 -3.59 14.47
C GLU A 38 -12.62 -4.57 14.20
N ALA A 39 -12.80 -5.52 13.29
CA ALA A 39 -11.73 -6.36 12.79
C ALA A 39 -10.84 -5.60 11.80
N SER A 40 -9.55 -5.95 11.76
CA SER A 40 -8.61 -5.41 10.77
C SER A 40 -8.36 -6.44 9.68
N ASP A 41 -8.59 -6.03 8.44
CA ASP A 41 -8.28 -6.80 7.25
C ASP A 41 -6.97 -6.30 6.64
N LEU A 42 -6.11 -7.24 6.25
CA LEU A 42 -4.81 -6.99 5.65
C LEU A 42 -4.79 -7.67 4.28
N TYR A 43 -4.54 -6.89 3.21
CA TYR A 43 -4.56 -7.39 1.84
C TYR A 43 -3.49 -6.70 0.98
N SER A 44 -3.00 -7.42 -0.04
CA SER A 44 -1.91 -6.93 -0.88
C SER A 44 -2.42 -6.09 -2.06
N LEU A 45 -1.65 -5.06 -2.44
CA LEU A 45 -1.89 -4.37 -3.71
C LEU A 45 -1.77 -5.33 -4.92
N LEU A 46 -1.05 -6.45 -4.78
CA LEU A 46 -0.89 -7.46 -5.82
C LEU A 46 -2.20 -8.18 -6.18
N GLU A 47 -3.17 -8.23 -5.25
CA GLU A 47 -4.47 -8.87 -5.47
C GLU A 47 -5.35 -8.09 -6.46
N PHE A 48 -5.06 -6.80 -6.64
CA PHE A 48 -5.74 -5.96 -7.62
C PHE A 48 -5.19 -6.23 -9.03
N LYS A 49 -6.07 -6.62 -9.96
CA LYS A 49 -5.76 -6.85 -11.38
C LYS A 49 -5.54 -5.55 -12.16
N GLU A 50 -4.72 -4.65 -11.64
CA GLU A 50 -4.35 -3.40 -12.29
C GLU A 50 -3.12 -3.59 -13.20
N ARG A 51 -3.04 -2.79 -14.26
CA ARG A 51 -1.84 -2.74 -15.11
C ARG A 51 -0.69 -2.05 -14.35
N ASN A 52 0.54 -2.53 -14.56
CA ASN A 52 1.74 -2.01 -13.90
C ASN A 52 2.10 -0.55 -14.27
N ASP A 53 1.43 0.05 -15.26
CA ASP A 53 1.64 1.41 -15.73
C ASP A 53 0.75 2.46 -15.02
N ARG A 54 -0.16 2.04 -14.13
CA ARG A 54 -1.06 2.92 -13.38
C ARG A 54 -0.33 3.66 -12.26
N ASN A 55 -0.79 4.87 -11.95
CA ASN A 55 -0.35 5.62 -10.78
C ASN A 55 -1.09 5.09 -9.53
N PHE A 56 -0.36 4.37 -8.66
CA PHE A 56 -0.96 3.69 -7.50
C PHE A 56 -1.42 4.67 -6.42
N GLU A 57 -0.65 5.72 -6.12
CA GLU A 57 -1.05 6.79 -5.22
C GLU A 57 -2.40 7.41 -5.61
N LYS A 58 -2.56 7.81 -6.88
CA LYS A 58 -3.81 8.40 -7.37
C LYS A 58 -4.99 7.44 -7.22
N ASN A 59 -4.79 6.15 -7.53
CA ASN A 59 -5.82 5.13 -7.39
C ASN A 59 -6.22 4.92 -5.92
N TYR A 60 -5.23 4.95 -5.01
CA TYR A 60 -5.45 4.88 -3.56
C TYR A 60 -6.27 6.08 -3.08
N ILE A 61 -5.89 7.31 -3.42
CA ILE A 61 -6.63 8.54 -3.07
C ILE A 61 -8.06 8.53 -3.63
N GLN A 62 -8.28 7.90 -4.78
CA GLN A 62 -9.60 7.72 -5.39
C GLN A 62 -10.45 6.60 -4.76
N GLY A 63 -9.91 5.85 -3.80
CA GLY A 63 -10.63 4.83 -3.04
C GLY A 63 -10.70 3.48 -3.71
N ARG A 64 -9.93 3.26 -4.79
CA ARG A 64 -9.97 2.01 -5.54
C ARG A 64 -9.45 0.81 -4.77
N TYR A 65 -8.61 1.05 -3.76
CA TYR A 65 -8.01 0.00 -2.95
C TYR A 65 -8.60 -0.07 -1.54
N GLY A 66 -9.64 0.70 -1.21
CA GLY A 66 -10.10 0.83 0.18
C GLY A 66 -9.05 1.50 1.07
N ALA A 67 -9.13 1.26 2.37
CA ALA A 67 -8.17 1.75 3.38
C ALA A 67 -7.98 3.28 3.37
N ILE A 68 -8.92 4.05 2.79
CA ILE A 68 -8.86 5.51 2.83
C ILE A 68 -9.10 6.00 4.26
N PRO A 69 -8.27 6.94 4.76
CA PRO A 69 -8.52 7.58 6.04
C PRO A 69 -9.88 8.30 6.05
N PHE A 70 -10.79 7.86 6.92
CA PHE A 70 -11.97 8.64 7.28
C PHE A 70 -11.58 9.69 8.33
N ILE A 71 -11.30 10.92 7.90
CA ILE A 71 -11.11 12.05 8.81
C ILE A 71 -12.50 12.55 9.20
N ARG A 72 -12.88 12.38 10.47
CA ARG A 72 -14.14 12.88 11.04
C ARG A 72 -13.90 14.20 11.77
#